data_AF-A0A3A9BSA3-F1
#
_entry.id   AF-A0A3A9BSA3-F1
#
_cell.length_a   1.000
_cell.length_b   1.000
_cell.length_c   1.000
_cell.angle_alpha   90.00
_cell.angle_beta   90.00
_cell.angle_gamma   90.00
#
_symmetry.space_group_name_H-M   'P 1'
#
loop_
_entity.id
_entity.type
_entity.pdbx_description
1 polymer ?
#
loop_
_entity_poly.entity_id
_entity_poly.type
_entity_poly.pdbx_seq_one_letter_code
_entity_poly.pdbx_strand_id
1 'polypeptide(L)'
;MLDSRELKQYRIYHELEETQKEYWFSYRQRKFLHNIDTFYYSVKLQNDFRSDTNDRDVLSFRRSFESLQVNMKYDDSILFYVPDVGNMNLLNFRYGKYYDICLECPEYFHIFMASKVPPGAGNSESLTCEIIVQIRSYMLWMYGVHESFQRSMRYVQGLVDMFHLKIDFVQENRVDYCWHSNYLVSPEKFFAIDNFYKMRVDRYHGAIYHTAKVGSEGYEIDYVALGNRGGKCFVRIYLKSKEVVEQGYKAFFFKVWLFHGLISRYDLYCYEKAFVQRNWHYMTIARLEYYVEFGSVDSFKTACRHFIRQYAENAKVTDPMLRLADQLTPKIHLVTNVEYQTMRKGTKSYVLLPVRDNSAYGVCQRVYDYLDNHQLIIRYLTHDILRLVEPSGDVNKSRRDYCGFWKSLRSAKLVDIHRLPDQLRLIRDYNRRLNSEAMKRTLLNKAVVYGFYTKGINDDSVMSDCMQALLQLNDNDLKNAMRYKRKKSRQFNPNELAGLIKDPESYRFVLLDPQTGVIYDEDTILSLQNQYGEDEKIRKERDGENDEDK
;
A
#
# COMPACT_ATOMS: atom_id res chain seq x y z
N MET A 1 29.42 15.23 1.77
CA MET A 1 30.73 15.53 1.16
C MET A 1 30.92 14.49 0.07
N LEU A 2 31.14 14.91 -1.18
CA LEU A 2 31.41 13.98 -2.30
C LEU A 2 32.57 13.07 -1.92
N ASP A 3 32.42 11.76 -2.07
CA ASP A 3 33.57 10.86 -1.96
C ASP A 3 34.40 10.98 -3.24
N SER A 4 35.21 12.04 -3.30
CA SER A 4 36.09 12.36 -4.43
C SER A 4 37.03 11.21 -4.82
N ARG A 5 37.18 10.19 -3.96
CA ARG A 5 37.94 8.98 -4.26
C ARG A 5 37.25 8.08 -5.29
N GLU A 6 35.91 8.01 -5.27
CA GLU A 6 35.13 7.17 -6.18
C GLU A 6 35.15 7.71 -7.62
N LEU A 7 35.15 9.03 -7.79
CA LEU A 7 35.13 9.66 -9.11
C LEU A 7 36.50 9.69 -9.80
N LYS A 8 37.60 9.62 -9.03
CA LYS A 8 38.98 9.63 -9.54
C LYS A 8 39.34 8.42 -10.40
N GLN A 9 38.53 7.38 -10.45
CA GLN A 9 38.81 6.24 -11.34
C GLN A 9 38.38 6.51 -12.80
N TYR A 10 37.48 7.46 -13.04
CA TYR A 10 36.91 7.71 -14.36
C TYR A 10 37.72 8.71 -15.16
N ARG A 11 37.91 8.44 -16.46
CA ARG A 11 38.71 9.31 -17.34
C ARG A 11 38.18 10.73 -17.42
N ILE A 12 36.87 10.90 -17.58
CA ILE A 12 36.24 12.23 -17.70
C ILE A 12 36.52 13.13 -16.49
N TYR A 13 36.71 12.55 -15.31
CA TYR A 13 36.98 13.33 -14.10
C TYR A 13 38.38 13.97 -14.12
N HIS A 14 39.36 13.37 -14.79
CA HIS A 14 40.71 13.94 -14.93
C HIS A 14 40.81 14.98 -16.05
N GLU A 15 39.84 14.98 -16.97
CA GLU A 15 39.82 15.84 -18.15
C GLU A 15 39.12 17.17 -17.92
N LEU A 16 38.24 17.25 -16.90
CA LEU A 16 37.44 18.44 -16.59
C LEU A 16 38.14 19.36 -15.58
N GLU A 17 37.87 20.66 -15.70
CA GLU A 17 38.28 21.65 -14.70
C GLU A 17 37.50 21.49 -13.39
N GLU A 18 38.02 22.02 -12.28
CA GLU A 18 37.41 21.85 -10.96
C GLU A 18 35.97 22.41 -10.87
N THR A 19 35.73 23.56 -11.50
CA THR A 19 34.39 24.18 -11.60
C THR A 19 33.41 23.28 -12.35
N GLN A 20 33.87 22.61 -13.41
CA GLN A 20 33.07 21.69 -14.20
C GLN A 20 32.80 20.38 -13.46
N LYS A 21 33.76 19.87 -12.68
CA LYS A 21 33.57 18.68 -11.84
C LYS A 21 32.45 18.91 -10.83
N GLU A 22 32.49 20.03 -10.11
CA GLU A 22 31.42 20.38 -9.15
C GLU A 22 30.09 20.58 -9.86
N TYR A 23 30.09 21.30 -10.99
CA TYR A 23 28.86 21.51 -11.77
C TYR A 23 28.20 20.19 -12.20
N TRP A 24 28.97 19.27 -12.77
CA TRP A 24 28.44 18.03 -13.36
C TRP A 24 28.14 16.94 -12.36
N PHE A 25 29.02 16.75 -11.36
CA PHE A 25 29.01 15.56 -10.51
C PHE A 25 28.59 15.83 -9.07
N SER A 26 28.24 17.07 -8.70
CA SER A 26 27.78 17.36 -7.33
C SER A 26 26.39 16.78 -7.05
N TYR A 27 26.27 16.07 -5.93
CA TYR A 27 25.02 15.53 -5.38
C TYR A 27 25.17 15.22 -3.88
N ARG A 28 24.05 14.85 -3.22
CA ARG A 28 24.02 14.46 -1.80
C ARG A 28 23.77 12.97 -1.69
N GLN A 29 24.75 12.22 -1.19
CA GLN A 29 24.60 10.79 -0.92
C GLN A 29 23.57 10.51 0.19
N ARG A 30 22.95 9.32 0.13
CA ARG A 30 22.11 8.77 1.20
C ARG A 30 20.91 9.64 1.58
N LYS A 31 20.41 10.42 0.63
CA LYS A 31 19.29 11.34 0.86
C LYS A 31 17.96 10.62 0.69
N PHE A 32 16.98 11.04 1.48
CA PHE A 32 15.58 10.64 1.35
C PHE A 32 14.71 11.86 1.16
N LEU A 33 13.76 11.78 0.23
CA LEU A 33 12.64 12.70 0.06
C LEU A 33 11.36 11.96 0.36
N HIS A 34 10.50 12.55 1.18
CA HIS A 34 9.20 11.99 1.49
C HIS A 34 8.09 12.94 1.01
N ASN A 35 7.07 12.38 0.38
CA ASN A 35 5.81 13.08 0.08
C ASN A 35 4.68 12.06 -0.14
N ILE A 36 3.47 12.56 -0.41
CA ILE A 36 2.36 11.77 -0.95
C ILE A 36 2.43 11.82 -2.48
N ASP A 37 2.52 10.66 -3.14
CA ASP A 37 2.60 10.59 -4.62
C ASP A 37 1.23 10.63 -5.27
N THR A 38 0.18 10.18 -4.58
CA THR A 38 -1.20 10.24 -5.06
C THR A 38 -2.14 10.31 -3.88
N PHE A 39 -3.14 11.19 -3.96
CA PHE A 39 -4.13 11.38 -2.92
C PHE A 39 -5.54 11.34 -3.50
N TYR A 40 -6.36 10.42 -3.01
CA TYR A 40 -7.77 10.34 -3.32
C TYR A 40 -8.59 10.72 -2.10
N TYR A 41 -9.61 11.53 -2.33
CA TYR A 41 -10.69 11.77 -1.36
C TYR A 41 -12.04 11.51 -2.01
N SER A 42 -13.02 11.25 -1.16
CA SER A 42 -14.40 10.98 -1.55
C SER A 42 -15.32 12.02 -0.94
N VAL A 43 -16.34 12.39 -1.72
CA VAL A 43 -17.35 13.36 -1.31
C VAL A 43 -18.70 12.66 -1.38
N LYS A 44 -19.41 12.65 -0.25
CA LYS A 44 -20.78 12.17 -0.16
C LYS A 44 -21.72 13.35 -0.33
N LEU A 45 -22.78 13.17 -1.12
CA LEU A 45 -23.83 14.15 -1.31
C LEU A 45 -25.07 13.77 -0.48
N GLN A 46 -25.84 14.78 -0.07
CA GLN A 46 -27.13 14.61 0.63
C GLN A 46 -28.26 14.22 -0.33
N ASN A 47 -28.12 14.57 -1.61
CA ASN A 47 -29.11 14.31 -2.65
C ASN A 47 -29.24 12.82 -2.98
N ASP A 48 -30.42 12.40 -3.45
CA ASP A 48 -30.70 11.00 -3.78
C ASP A 48 -30.21 10.64 -5.18
N PHE A 49 -29.04 9.98 -5.26
CA PHE A 49 -28.45 9.49 -6.52
C PHE A 49 -28.89 8.08 -6.91
N ARG A 50 -29.93 7.50 -6.28
CA ARG A 50 -30.46 6.19 -6.70
C ARG A 50 -31.08 6.25 -8.10
N SER A 51 -31.20 5.09 -8.76
CA SER A 51 -31.71 5.00 -10.13
C SER A 51 -33.15 5.52 -10.27
N ASP A 52 -33.96 5.35 -9.23
CA ASP A 52 -35.38 5.70 -9.10
C ASP A 52 -35.63 7.04 -8.39
N THR A 53 -34.61 7.88 -8.29
CA THR A 53 -34.70 9.20 -7.65
C THR A 53 -35.76 10.12 -8.29
N ASN A 54 -36.44 10.89 -7.44
CA ASN A 54 -37.31 12.00 -7.84
C ASN A 54 -36.67 13.38 -7.57
N ASP A 55 -35.41 13.40 -7.15
CA ASP A 55 -34.67 14.64 -6.88
C ASP A 55 -34.43 15.41 -8.19
N ARG A 56 -35.00 16.61 -8.28
CA ARG A 56 -34.96 17.45 -9.49
C ARG A 56 -33.54 17.87 -9.86
N ASP A 57 -32.70 18.11 -8.86
CA ASP A 57 -31.33 18.59 -9.05
C ASP A 57 -30.46 17.46 -9.61
N VAL A 58 -30.63 16.24 -9.09
CA VAL A 58 -29.96 15.03 -9.61
C VAL A 58 -30.42 14.71 -11.03
N LEU A 59 -31.72 14.83 -11.32
CA LEU A 59 -32.25 14.61 -12.67
C LEU A 59 -31.76 15.69 -13.66
N SER A 60 -31.53 16.92 -13.20
CA SER A 60 -30.90 17.98 -14.01
C SER A 60 -29.45 17.60 -14.32
N PHE A 61 -28.68 17.27 -13.29
CA PHE A 61 -27.29 16.82 -13.40
C PHE A 61 -27.11 15.67 -14.42
N ARG A 62 -27.93 14.62 -14.30
CA ARG A 62 -27.88 13.47 -15.22
C ARG A 62 -28.11 13.90 -16.67
N ARG A 63 -29.19 14.66 -16.93
CA ARG A 63 -29.54 15.12 -18.28
C ARG A 63 -28.42 15.96 -18.90
N SER A 64 -27.78 16.83 -18.11
CA SER A 64 -26.67 17.64 -18.59
C SER A 64 -25.49 16.77 -19.07
N PHE A 65 -25.01 15.83 -18.24
CA PHE A 65 -23.88 14.98 -18.65
C PHE A 65 -24.24 13.94 -19.72
N GLU A 66 -25.45 13.35 -19.66
CA GLU A 66 -25.94 12.46 -20.72
C GLU A 66 -25.95 13.19 -22.06
N SER A 67 -26.46 14.43 -22.12
CA SER A 67 -26.49 15.21 -23.37
C SER A 67 -25.09 15.51 -23.94
N LEU A 68 -24.10 15.74 -23.06
CA LEU A 68 -22.72 15.97 -23.48
C LEU A 68 -22.05 14.68 -23.98
N GLN A 69 -22.35 13.55 -23.34
CA GLN A 69 -21.72 12.26 -23.64
C GLN A 69 -22.31 11.53 -24.85
N VAL A 70 -23.56 11.81 -25.25
CA VAL A 70 -24.26 11.12 -26.35
C VAL A 70 -23.47 11.08 -27.66
N ASN A 71 -22.69 12.12 -27.95
CA ASN A 71 -21.92 12.22 -29.19
C ASN A 71 -20.41 12.01 -29.01
N MET A 72 -19.95 11.66 -27.81
CA MET A 72 -18.52 11.44 -27.55
C MET A 72 -18.07 10.07 -28.09
N LYS A 73 -17.03 10.07 -28.91
CA LYS A 73 -16.31 8.86 -29.33
C LYS A 73 -15.27 8.45 -28.29
N TYR A 74 -14.66 7.29 -28.51
CA TYR A 74 -13.51 6.83 -27.73
C TYR A 74 -12.35 7.81 -27.91
N ASP A 75 -11.68 8.18 -26.81
CA ASP A 75 -10.64 9.22 -26.71
C ASP A 75 -11.07 10.68 -26.99
N ASP A 76 -12.38 10.95 -27.12
CA ASP A 76 -12.86 12.33 -27.20
C ASP A 76 -12.75 13.04 -25.83
N SER A 77 -12.53 14.36 -25.91
CA SER A 77 -12.63 15.26 -24.77
C SER A 77 -13.45 16.49 -25.12
N ILE A 78 -14.26 16.96 -24.17
CA ILE A 78 -15.07 18.18 -24.31
C ILE A 78 -14.62 19.17 -23.25
N LEU A 79 -14.37 20.42 -23.64
CA LEU A 79 -14.11 21.50 -22.70
C LEU A 79 -15.37 21.74 -21.85
N PHE A 80 -15.24 21.61 -20.54
CA PHE A 80 -16.30 21.79 -19.56
C PHE A 80 -15.96 22.96 -18.64
N TYR A 81 -16.79 23.99 -18.64
CA TYR A 81 -16.57 25.19 -17.81
C TYR A 81 -17.27 25.06 -16.46
N VAL A 82 -16.52 25.25 -15.37
CA VAL A 82 -17.06 25.36 -14.01
C VAL A 82 -17.12 26.86 -13.62
N PRO A 83 -18.31 27.43 -13.38
CA PRO A 83 -18.50 28.82 -13.02
C PRO A 83 -17.60 29.24 -11.85
N ASP A 84 -17.01 30.43 -11.96
CA ASP A 84 -16.16 31.07 -10.94
C ASP A 84 -14.92 30.26 -10.52
N VAL A 85 -14.62 29.15 -11.21
CA VAL A 85 -13.45 28.31 -10.93
C VAL A 85 -12.56 28.15 -12.16
N GLY A 86 -13.12 27.73 -13.30
CA GLY A 86 -12.38 27.60 -14.55
C GLY A 86 -12.69 26.35 -15.34
N ASN A 87 -11.86 26.09 -16.36
CA ASN A 87 -12.06 25.01 -17.31
C ASN A 87 -11.56 23.65 -16.80
N MET A 88 -12.26 22.59 -17.21
CA MET A 88 -11.89 21.18 -17.12
C MET A 88 -12.15 20.49 -18.46
N ASN A 89 -11.65 19.26 -18.62
CA ASN A 89 -11.95 18.41 -19.76
C ASN A 89 -12.85 17.25 -19.33
N LEU A 90 -14.04 17.14 -19.90
CA LEU A 90 -14.87 15.94 -19.80
C LEU A 90 -14.27 14.87 -20.72
N LEU A 91 -13.91 13.72 -20.14
CA LEU A 91 -13.31 12.59 -20.83
C LEU A 91 -14.33 11.46 -20.99
N ASN A 92 -14.29 10.74 -22.12
CA ASN A 92 -15.05 9.50 -22.29
C ASN A 92 -14.37 8.32 -21.57
N PHE A 93 -14.34 8.38 -20.24
CA PHE A 93 -13.67 7.40 -19.39
C PHE A 93 -14.53 7.06 -18.17
N ARG A 94 -14.55 5.78 -17.79
CA ARG A 94 -15.27 5.31 -16.60
C ARG A 94 -14.30 4.75 -15.56
N TYR A 95 -14.56 5.06 -14.29
CA TYR A 95 -13.76 4.58 -13.16
C TYR A 95 -14.59 3.68 -12.24
N GLY A 96 -13.99 2.60 -11.74
CA GLY A 96 -14.60 1.76 -10.69
C GLY A 96 -15.97 1.17 -11.04
N LYS A 97 -16.27 0.96 -12.33
CA LYS A 97 -17.55 0.53 -12.92
C LYS A 97 -18.71 1.53 -12.84
N TYR A 98 -18.87 2.25 -11.74
CA TYR A 98 -20.06 3.09 -11.48
C TYR A 98 -19.82 4.59 -11.59
N TYR A 99 -18.56 5.05 -11.60
CA TYR A 99 -18.24 6.45 -11.88
C TYR A 99 -18.13 6.62 -13.39
N ASP A 100 -19.18 7.16 -14.00
CA ASP A 100 -19.39 7.25 -15.43
C ASP A 100 -19.12 8.65 -16.01
N ILE A 101 -18.81 9.62 -15.15
CA ILE A 101 -18.43 10.97 -15.52
C ILE A 101 -17.00 11.22 -15.03
N CYS A 102 -16.12 11.64 -15.93
CA CYS A 102 -14.71 11.91 -15.64
C CYS A 102 -14.34 13.32 -16.11
N LEU A 103 -14.07 14.22 -15.17
CA LEU A 103 -13.57 15.56 -15.44
C LEU A 103 -12.09 15.64 -15.08
N GLU A 104 -11.28 16.14 -16.00
CA GLU A 104 -9.83 16.27 -15.83
C GLU A 104 -9.41 17.74 -15.75
N CYS A 105 -8.58 18.06 -14.76
CA CYS A 105 -7.69 19.20 -14.81
C CYS A 105 -6.29 18.66 -15.15
N PRO A 106 -5.77 18.88 -16.38
CA PRO A 106 -4.57 18.22 -16.88
C PRO A 106 -3.39 18.30 -15.92
N GLU A 107 -2.66 17.18 -15.77
CA GLU A 107 -1.55 16.97 -14.82
C GLU A 107 -1.90 17.09 -13.32
N TYR A 108 -3.03 17.69 -12.96
CA TYR A 108 -3.33 18.08 -11.57
C TYR A 108 -4.22 17.07 -10.88
N PHE A 109 -5.43 16.84 -11.39
CA PHE A 109 -6.38 15.92 -10.77
C PHE A 109 -7.49 15.49 -11.73
N HIS A 110 -8.14 14.39 -11.37
CA HIS A 110 -9.39 13.91 -11.99
C HIS A 110 -10.50 13.95 -10.95
N ILE A 111 -11.70 14.37 -11.37
CA ILE A 111 -12.94 14.27 -10.61
C ILE A 111 -13.80 13.22 -11.30
N PHE A 112 -14.04 12.11 -10.60
CA PHE A 112 -14.92 11.04 -11.04
C PHE A 112 -16.24 11.18 -10.32
N MET A 113 -17.34 11.27 -11.07
CA MET A 113 -18.69 11.36 -10.52
C MET A 113 -19.52 10.17 -10.99
N ALA A 114 -20.38 9.67 -10.12
CA ALA A 114 -21.35 8.64 -10.43
C ALA A 114 -22.70 9.29 -10.71
N SER A 115 -23.26 9.08 -11.90
CA SER A 115 -24.64 9.49 -12.21
C SER A 115 -25.66 8.74 -11.35
N LYS A 116 -25.32 7.50 -10.97
CA LYS A 116 -26.17 6.57 -10.21
C LYS A 116 -25.34 5.82 -9.18
N VAL A 117 -25.86 5.70 -7.95
CA VAL A 117 -25.24 4.89 -6.90
C VAL A 117 -26.10 3.67 -6.55
N PRO A 118 -25.49 2.53 -6.16
CA PRO A 118 -26.24 1.34 -5.78
C PRO A 118 -27.02 1.58 -4.47
N PRO A 119 -28.21 0.98 -4.28
CA PRO A 119 -28.95 1.07 -3.03
C PRO A 119 -28.16 0.45 -1.87
N GLY A 120 -28.38 0.95 -0.66
CA GLY A 120 -27.84 0.36 0.56
C GLY A 120 -28.46 -1.01 0.87
N ALA A 121 -27.83 -1.79 1.75
CA ALA A 121 -28.37 -3.07 2.16
C ALA A 121 -29.75 -2.88 2.84
N GLY A 122 -30.76 -3.65 2.40
CA GLY A 122 -32.12 -3.55 2.94
C GLY A 122 -32.83 -2.24 2.60
N ASN A 123 -32.60 -1.67 1.41
CA ASN A 123 -33.15 -0.37 0.97
C ASN A 123 -32.75 0.83 1.83
N SER A 124 -31.65 0.72 2.57
CA SER A 124 -31.03 1.86 3.26
C SER A 124 -30.33 2.81 2.27
N GLU A 125 -29.93 3.99 2.75
CA GLU A 125 -29.14 4.94 1.98
C GLU A 125 -27.84 4.31 1.45
N SER A 126 -27.42 4.76 0.26
CA SER A 126 -26.19 4.26 -0.35
C SER A 126 -24.97 4.65 0.46
N LEU A 127 -24.13 3.67 0.80
CA LEU A 127 -22.83 3.92 1.43
C LEU A 127 -21.74 4.34 0.43
N THR A 128 -22.06 4.35 -0.86
CA THR A 128 -21.14 4.79 -1.93
C THR A 128 -21.12 6.31 -1.96
N CYS A 129 -19.93 6.91 -2.00
CA CYS A 129 -19.77 8.34 -2.25
C CYS A 129 -19.91 8.62 -3.74
N GLU A 130 -20.66 9.66 -4.09
CA GLU A 130 -21.00 10.03 -5.47
C GLU A 130 -19.80 10.58 -6.23
N ILE A 131 -18.83 11.18 -5.53
CA ILE A 131 -17.64 11.78 -6.14
C ILE A 131 -16.38 11.19 -5.54
N ILE A 132 -15.41 10.87 -6.40
CA ILE A 132 -14.03 10.56 -6.05
C ILE A 132 -13.13 11.55 -6.78
N VAL A 133 -12.25 12.21 -6.05
CA VAL A 133 -11.21 13.05 -6.64
C VAL A 133 -9.88 12.34 -6.52
N GLN A 134 -9.12 12.28 -7.61
CA GLN A 134 -7.76 11.77 -7.66
C GLN A 134 -6.79 12.93 -7.92
N ILE A 135 -6.07 13.35 -6.89
CA ILE A 135 -4.98 14.32 -7.02
C ILE A 135 -3.69 13.59 -7.46
N ARG A 136 -3.11 14.07 -8.54
CA ARG A 136 -1.93 13.48 -9.20
C ARG A 136 -0.63 13.96 -8.55
N SER A 137 0.44 13.20 -8.79
CA SER A 137 1.76 13.45 -8.22
C SER A 137 2.31 14.83 -8.56
N TYR A 138 2.13 15.33 -9.79
CA TYR A 138 2.70 16.63 -10.17
C TYR A 138 2.24 17.72 -9.20
N MET A 139 0.93 17.84 -8.99
CA MET A 139 0.37 18.84 -8.09
C MET A 139 0.85 18.67 -6.64
N LEU A 140 0.83 17.44 -6.14
CA LEU A 140 1.24 17.11 -4.76
C LEU A 140 2.70 17.44 -4.48
N TRP A 141 3.59 17.23 -5.46
CA TRP A 141 5.01 17.51 -5.32
C TRP A 141 5.37 18.98 -5.54
N MET A 142 4.61 19.71 -6.37
CA MET A 142 4.89 21.13 -6.65
C MET A 142 4.26 22.08 -5.63
N TYR A 143 3.06 21.77 -5.12
CA TYR A 143 2.28 22.66 -4.27
C TYR A 143 2.07 22.14 -2.85
N GLY A 144 2.37 20.86 -2.58
CA GLY A 144 2.09 20.23 -1.29
C GLY A 144 0.63 19.76 -1.16
N VAL A 145 0.38 18.89 -0.18
CA VAL A 145 -0.91 18.18 -0.07
C VAL A 145 -2.09 19.08 0.29
N HIS A 146 -1.89 20.08 1.16
CA HIS A 146 -2.95 20.97 1.62
C HIS A 146 -3.46 21.87 0.49
N GLU A 147 -2.56 22.57 -0.20
CA GLU A 147 -2.90 23.40 -1.35
C GLU A 147 -3.51 22.58 -2.49
N SER A 148 -2.96 21.40 -2.76
CA SER A 148 -3.54 20.51 -3.78
C SER A 148 -4.97 20.11 -3.45
N PHE A 149 -5.23 19.74 -2.20
CA PHE A 149 -6.58 19.43 -1.73
C PHE A 149 -7.51 20.63 -1.88
N GLN A 150 -7.14 21.80 -1.37
CA GLN A 150 -7.95 23.02 -1.44
C GLN A 150 -8.30 23.40 -2.87
N ARG A 151 -7.32 23.41 -3.78
CA ARG A 151 -7.53 23.75 -5.19
C ARG A 151 -8.48 22.76 -5.86
N SER A 152 -8.28 21.46 -5.67
CA SER A 152 -9.19 20.45 -6.24
C SER A 152 -10.61 20.54 -5.63
N MET A 153 -10.72 20.86 -4.34
CA MET A 153 -12.02 20.98 -3.65
C MET A 153 -12.81 22.20 -4.13
N ARG A 154 -12.15 23.29 -4.56
CA ARG A 154 -12.84 24.43 -5.19
C ARG A 154 -13.59 24.02 -6.46
N TYR A 155 -12.99 23.15 -7.29
CA TYR A 155 -13.67 22.63 -8.48
C TYR A 155 -14.85 21.73 -8.11
N VAL A 156 -14.69 20.87 -7.09
CA VAL A 156 -15.81 20.08 -6.57
C VAL A 156 -16.95 20.98 -6.09
N GLN A 157 -16.64 22.03 -5.32
CA GLN A 157 -17.64 22.95 -4.80
C GLN A 157 -18.36 23.67 -5.94
N GLY A 158 -17.63 24.20 -6.94
CA GLY A 158 -18.24 24.84 -8.10
C GLY A 158 -19.14 23.91 -8.92
N LEU A 159 -18.79 22.62 -9.04
CA LEU A 159 -19.66 21.62 -9.67
C LEU A 159 -20.92 21.35 -8.84
N VAL A 160 -20.77 21.21 -7.52
CA VAL A 160 -21.90 21.01 -6.61
C VAL A 160 -22.86 22.20 -6.66
N ASP A 161 -22.34 23.42 -6.63
CA ASP A 161 -23.12 24.66 -6.67
C ASP A 161 -23.84 24.84 -8.02
N MET A 162 -23.17 24.53 -9.14
CA MET A 162 -23.75 24.57 -10.49
C MET A 162 -25.04 23.73 -10.60
N PHE A 163 -25.09 22.59 -9.93
CA PHE A 163 -26.22 21.67 -9.99
C PHE A 163 -27.11 21.73 -8.74
N HIS A 164 -26.93 22.72 -7.86
CA HIS A 164 -27.67 22.87 -6.61
C HIS A 164 -27.61 21.65 -5.67
N LEU A 165 -26.52 20.88 -5.76
CA LEU A 165 -26.29 19.72 -4.91
C LEU A 165 -25.76 20.15 -3.54
N LYS A 166 -25.81 19.25 -2.55
CA LYS A 166 -25.28 19.52 -1.20
C LYS A 166 -24.32 18.43 -0.74
N ILE A 167 -23.17 18.85 -0.22
CA ILE A 167 -22.18 17.94 0.37
C ILE A 167 -22.61 17.56 1.78
N ASP A 168 -22.61 16.26 2.07
CA ASP A 168 -22.79 15.71 3.40
C ASP A 168 -21.45 15.66 4.16
N PHE A 169 -20.47 14.93 3.60
CA PHE A 169 -19.12 14.87 4.16
C PHE A 169 -18.05 14.62 3.11
N VAL A 170 -16.82 14.99 3.45
CA VAL A 170 -15.60 14.70 2.68
C VAL A 170 -14.65 13.85 3.52
N GLN A 171 -14.08 12.81 2.93
CA GLN A 171 -13.17 11.91 3.63
C GLN A 171 -12.03 11.41 2.73
N GLU A 172 -10.92 11.04 3.35
CA GLU A 172 -9.80 10.40 2.66
C GLU A 172 -10.22 9.02 2.12
N ASN A 173 -9.77 8.65 0.92
CA ASN A 173 -10.08 7.35 0.33
C ASN A 173 -8.83 6.49 0.07
N ARG A 174 -7.84 7.03 -0.64
CA ARG A 174 -6.58 6.34 -0.91
C ARG A 174 -5.42 7.31 -0.81
N VAL A 175 -4.34 6.91 -0.17
CA VAL A 175 -3.15 7.76 -0.02
C VAL A 175 -1.90 6.93 -0.24
N ASP A 176 -1.08 7.35 -1.20
CA ASP A 176 0.16 6.69 -1.56
C ASP A 176 1.34 7.48 -0.98
N TYR A 177 1.85 7.06 0.17
CA TYR A 177 3.01 7.66 0.83
C TYR A 177 4.30 7.14 0.20
N CYS A 178 5.21 8.00 -0.22
CA CYS A 178 6.41 7.60 -0.95
C CYS A 178 7.70 8.16 -0.33
N TRP A 179 8.80 7.45 -0.56
CA TRP A 179 10.15 7.83 -0.17
C TRP A 179 11.10 7.61 -1.33
N HIS A 180 11.52 8.70 -1.99
CA HIS A 180 12.53 8.65 -3.04
C HIS A 180 13.93 8.77 -2.43
N SER A 181 14.85 7.89 -2.81
CA SER A 181 16.19 7.86 -2.24
C SER A 181 17.27 7.35 -3.19
N ASN A 182 18.46 7.95 -3.07
CA ASN A 182 19.70 7.49 -3.69
C ASN A 182 20.62 6.75 -2.69
N TYR A 183 20.08 6.23 -1.59
CA TYR A 183 20.88 5.61 -0.53
C TYR A 183 21.56 4.31 -0.97
N LEU A 184 20.89 3.54 -1.82
CA LEU A 184 21.37 2.24 -2.25
C LEU A 184 22.12 2.36 -3.57
N VAL A 185 23.42 2.04 -3.55
CA VAL A 185 24.24 1.93 -4.77
C VAL A 185 23.82 0.70 -5.60
N SER A 186 23.44 -0.39 -4.93
CA SER A 186 22.96 -1.62 -5.58
C SER A 186 21.67 -2.11 -4.92
N PRO A 187 20.50 -1.52 -5.29
CA PRO A 187 19.20 -1.92 -4.76
C PRO A 187 18.94 -3.43 -4.95
N GLU A 188 19.32 -3.99 -6.08
CA GLU A 188 19.13 -5.42 -6.41
C GLU A 188 19.78 -6.35 -5.38
N LYS A 189 21.03 -6.08 -5.00
CA LYS A 189 21.75 -6.88 -3.99
C LYS A 189 21.15 -6.68 -2.60
N PHE A 190 20.72 -5.46 -2.29
CA PHE A 190 20.12 -5.13 -0.99
C PHE A 190 18.76 -5.82 -0.81
N PHE A 191 17.93 -5.83 -1.86
CA PHE A 191 16.62 -6.47 -1.90
C PHE A 191 16.63 -7.91 -2.45
N ALA A 192 17.81 -8.49 -2.65
CA ALA A 192 17.94 -9.92 -2.97
C ALA A 192 17.15 -10.74 -1.95
N ILE A 193 16.49 -11.80 -2.42
CA ILE A 193 15.52 -12.57 -1.63
C ILE A 193 16.09 -12.93 -0.25
N ASP A 194 17.30 -13.50 -0.21
CA ASP A 194 17.95 -13.89 1.04
C ASP A 194 18.19 -12.71 1.99
N ASN A 195 18.67 -11.58 1.47
CA ASN A 195 18.94 -10.40 2.27
C ASN A 195 17.64 -9.77 2.77
N PHE A 196 16.63 -9.64 1.91
CA PHE A 196 15.34 -9.09 2.28
C PHE A 196 14.66 -9.95 3.36
N TYR A 197 14.62 -11.27 3.21
CA TYR A 197 14.04 -12.15 4.23
C TYR A 197 14.85 -12.19 5.52
N LYS A 198 16.14 -11.85 5.52
CA LYS A 198 16.93 -11.62 6.74
C LYS A 198 16.63 -10.30 7.45
N MET A 199 16.15 -9.28 6.73
CA MET A 199 15.87 -7.93 7.27
C MET A 199 14.38 -7.62 7.53
N ARG A 200 13.47 -8.18 6.74
CA ARG A 200 12.01 -7.92 6.76
C ARG A 200 11.28 -8.31 8.06
N VAL A 201 10.60 -7.36 8.70
CA VAL A 201 9.60 -7.59 9.75
C VAL A 201 8.31 -6.87 9.40
N ASP A 202 7.20 -7.60 9.24
CA ASP A 202 5.97 -7.06 8.68
C ASP A 202 4.74 -7.93 9.01
N ARG A 203 3.56 -7.48 8.54
CA ARG A 203 2.27 -8.16 8.74
C ARG A 203 1.83 -9.04 7.57
N TYR A 204 2.62 -9.18 6.52
CA TYR A 204 2.25 -9.92 5.31
C TYR A 204 2.83 -11.34 5.32
N HIS A 205 2.11 -12.28 4.73
CA HIS A 205 2.55 -13.67 4.64
C HIS A 205 3.64 -13.88 3.58
N GLY A 206 3.57 -13.15 2.47
CA GLY A 206 4.47 -13.32 1.32
C GLY A 206 4.90 -11.99 0.73
N ALA A 207 5.85 -12.04 -0.21
CA ALA A 207 6.30 -10.92 -1.03
C ALA A 207 6.29 -11.34 -2.50
N ILE A 208 5.97 -10.41 -3.39
CA ILE A 208 6.00 -10.58 -4.84
C ILE A 208 7.24 -9.87 -5.36
N TYR A 209 8.03 -10.58 -6.17
CA TYR A 209 9.20 -10.04 -6.85
C TYR A 209 8.95 -10.01 -8.35
N HIS A 210 9.38 -8.93 -8.99
CA HIS A 210 9.56 -8.90 -10.45
C HIS A 210 11.05 -8.89 -10.74
N THR A 211 11.48 -9.81 -11.61
CA THR A 211 12.88 -9.93 -12.06
C THR A 211 12.95 -9.79 -13.57
N ALA A 212 13.95 -9.06 -14.07
CA ALA A 212 14.24 -8.98 -15.49
C ALA A 212 15.62 -9.59 -15.79
N LYS A 213 15.80 -10.14 -17.00
CA LYS A 213 17.08 -10.71 -17.44
C LYS A 213 18.06 -9.60 -17.79
N VAL A 214 19.31 -9.72 -17.36
CA VAL A 214 20.39 -8.79 -17.68
C VAL A 214 21.57 -9.56 -18.28
N GLY A 215 21.94 -9.24 -19.52
CA GLY A 215 23.00 -9.97 -20.24
C GLY A 215 22.62 -11.43 -20.50
N SER A 216 23.61 -12.32 -20.50
CA SER A 216 23.43 -13.75 -20.76
C SER A 216 23.01 -14.55 -19.51
N GLU A 217 23.54 -14.21 -18.33
CA GLU A 217 23.39 -15.03 -17.10
C GLU A 217 22.84 -14.24 -15.89
N GLY A 218 22.68 -12.92 -16.01
CA GLY A 218 22.28 -12.05 -14.91
C GLY A 218 20.77 -11.83 -14.80
N TYR A 219 20.35 -11.33 -13.64
CA TYR A 219 19.01 -10.81 -13.42
C TYR A 219 19.04 -9.57 -12.51
N GLU A 220 18.09 -8.67 -12.70
CA GLU A 220 17.85 -7.51 -11.85
C GLU A 220 16.53 -7.69 -11.09
N ILE A 221 16.48 -7.24 -9.83
CA ILE A 221 15.26 -7.13 -9.04
C ILE A 221 14.81 -5.68 -9.07
N ASP A 222 13.82 -5.38 -9.91
CA ASP A 222 13.35 -4.02 -10.11
C ASP A 222 12.20 -3.63 -9.18
N TYR A 223 11.52 -4.62 -8.61
CA TYR A 223 10.27 -4.40 -7.90
C TYR A 223 9.98 -5.50 -6.87
N VAL A 224 9.71 -5.06 -5.65
CA VAL A 224 9.25 -5.87 -4.53
C VAL A 224 7.90 -5.33 -4.07
N ALA A 225 6.91 -6.18 -3.89
CA ALA A 225 5.61 -5.79 -3.36
C ALA A 225 5.10 -6.71 -2.25
N LEU A 226 4.35 -6.12 -1.33
CA LEU A 226 3.77 -6.80 -0.17
C LEU A 226 2.29 -6.44 -0.03
N GLY A 227 1.46 -7.47 0.18
CA GLY A 227 0.02 -7.32 0.30
C GLY A 227 -0.70 -7.22 -1.04
N ASN A 228 -1.98 -6.83 -0.98
CA ASN A 228 -2.86 -6.75 -2.14
C ASN A 228 -3.22 -5.30 -2.46
N ARG A 229 -3.25 -4.90 -3.74
CA ARG A 229 -3.59 -3.52 -4.18
C ARG A 229 -4.93 -3.00 -3.64
N GLY A 230 -5.94 -3.86 -3.52
CA GLY A 230 -7.25 -3.53 -2.92
C GLY A 230 -7.33 -3.75 -1.40
N GLY A 231 -6.20 -4.06 -0.76
CA GLY A 231 -6.09 -4.34 0.68
C GLY A 231 -6.16 -3.09 1.55
N LYS A 232 -5.86 -3.26 2.84
CA LYS A 232 -5.77 -2.12 3.79
C LYS A 232 -4.55 -1.24 3.51
N CYS A 233 -3.42 -1.89 3.25
CA CYS A 233 -2.17 -1.26 2.86
C CYS A 233 -1.43 -2.20 1.90
N PHE A 234 -0.88 -1.64 0.84
CA PHE A 234 -0.06 -2.29 -0.16
C PHE A 234 1.28 -1.59 -0.21
N VAL A 235 2.37 -2.34 -0.07
CA VAL A 235 3.73 -1.77 -0.09
C VAL A 235 4.42 -2.13 -1.39
N ARG A 236 5.10 -1.17 -2.00
CA ARG A 236 5.94 -1.36 -3.18
C ARG A 236 7.30 -0.74 -2.96
N ILE A 237 8.35 -1.46 -3.33
CA ILE A 237 9.73 -0.97 -3.33
C ILE A 237 10.29 -1.24 -4.72
N TYR A 238 10.71 -0.19 -5.42
CA TYR A 238 11.09 -0.34 -6.82
C TYR A 238 12.04 0.76 -7.30
N LEU A 239 12.65 0.54 -8.46
CA LEU A 239 13.56 1.50 -9.08
C LEU A 239 12.76 2.62 -9.79
N LYS A 240 12.58 3.75 -9.10
CA LYS A 240 11.77 4.88 -9.58
C LYS A 240 12.38 5.53 -10.83
N SER A 241 13.70 5.64 -10.88
CA SER A 241 14.40 6.18 -12.03
C SER A 241 14.13 5.36 -13.31
N LYS A 242 14.05 4.03 -13.19
CA LYS A 242 13.73 3.14 -14.31
C LYS A 242 12.27 3.25 -14.71
N GLU A 243 11.35 3.25 -13.74
CA GLU A 243 9.93 3.44 -14.00
C GLU A 243 9.66 4.75 -14.77
N VAL A 244 10.23 5.88 -14.34
CA VAL A 244 10.03 7.19 -14.98
C VAL A 244 10.54 7.17 -16.44
N VAL A 245 11.70 6.55 -16.70
CA VAL A 245 12.28 6.44 -18.04
C VAL A 245 11.44 5.55 -18.95
N GLU A 246 11.14 4.32 -18.53
CA GLU A 246 10.49 3.31 -19.40
C GLU A 246 9.02 3.62 -19.64
N GLN A 247 8.32 4.14 -18.63
CA GLN A 247 6.91 4.48 -18.78
C GLN A 247 6.70 5.83 -19.47
N GLY A 248 7.75 6.64 -19.62
CA GLY A 248 7.68 7.92 -20.32
C GLY A 248 6.74 8.94 -19.66
N TYR A 249 6.56 8.88 -18.34
CA TYR A 249 5.68 9.78 -17.59
C TYR A 249 6.42 10.46 -16.43
N LYS A 250 5.84 11.56 -15.90
CA LYS A 250 6.34 12.28 -14.72
C LYS A 250 7.82 12.75 -14.84
N ALA A 251 8.22 13.20 -16.02
CA ALA A 251 9.58 13.72 -16.28
C ALA A 251 10.02 14.84 -15.32
N PHE A 252 9.07 15.57 -14.73
CA PHE A 252 9.34 16.61 -13.72
C PHE A 252 10.15 16.08 -12.52
N PHE A 253 10.09 14.77 -12.23
CA PHE A 253 10.89 14.17 -11.18
C PHE A 253 12.39 14.34 -11.38
N PHE A 254 12.90 14.37 -12.61
CA PHE A 254 14.32 14.58 -12.83
C PHE A 254 14.78 15.94 -12.28
N LYS A 255 13.95 16.99 -12.44
CA LYS A 255 14.24 18.31 -11.88
C LYS A 255 14.07 18.31 -10.35
N VAL A 256 13.03 17.65 -9.83
CA VAL A 256 12.86 17.48 -8.36
C VAL A 256 14.09 16.80 -7.75
N TRP A 257 14.54 15.69 -8.33
CA TRP A 257 15.70 14.96 -7.81
C TRP A 257 16.97 15.80 -7.91
N LEU A 258 17.19 16.54 -9.01
CA LEU A 258 18.33 17.42 -9.15
C LEU A 258 18.32 18.55 -8.11
N PHE A 259 17.22 19.29 -7.99
CA PHE A 259 17.15 20.44 -7.06
C PHE A 259 17.25 20.02 -5.61
N HIS A 260 16.77 18.83 -5.27
CA HIS A 260 16.98 18.26 -3.95
C HIS A 260 18.34 17.53 -3.83
N GLY A 261 19.14 17.43 -4.87
CA GLY A 261 20.47 16.80 -4.85
C GLY A 261 20.45 15.28 -4.64
N LEU A 262 19.38 14.58 -5.05
CA LEU A 262 19.36 13.12 -5.13
C LEU A 262 20.19 12.61 -6.31
N ILE A 263 20.26 13.40 -7.38
CA ILE A 263 21.02 13.10 -8.58
C ILE A 263 21.89 14.30 -8.94
N SER A 264 22.93 14.06 -9.70
CA SER A 264 23.83 15.07 -10.26
C SER A 264 23.30 15.59 -11.60
N ARG A 265 23.95 16.62 -12.17
CA ARG A 265 23.62 17.11 -13.53
C ARG A 265 24.00 16.11 -14.61
N TYR A 266 25.07 15.36 -14.38
CA TYR A 266 25.45 14.25 -15.25
C TYR A 266 24.36 13.18 -15.28
N ASP A 267 23.82 12.81 -14.11
CA ASP A 267 22.69 11.87 -14.04
C ASP A 267 21.46 12.42 -14.78
N LEU A 268 21.14 13.70 -14.60
CA LEU A 268 20.04 14.36 -15.31
C LEU A 268 20.20 14.24 -16.83
N TYR A 269 21.40 14.54 -17.36
CA TYR A 269 21.69 14.43 -18.79
C TYR A 269 21.39 13.02 -19.30
N CYS A 270 21.90 11.99 -18.61
CA CYS A 270 21.68 10.62 -19.05
C CYS A 270 20.22 10.18 -18.89
N TYR A 271 19.53 10.62 -17.84
CA TYR A 271 18.10 10.35 -17.66
C TYR A 271 17.23 10.99 -18.73
N GLU A 272 17.46 12.25 -19.09
CA GLU A 272 16.69 12.95 -20.13
C GLU A 272 16.86 12.26 -21.50
N LYS A 273 18.09 11.86 -21.84
CA LYS A 273 18.40 11.10 -23.06
C LYS A 273 17.69 9.75 -23.09
N ALA A 274 17.76 8.98 -22.00
CA ALA A 274 17.09 7.68 -21.90
C ALA A 274 15.56 7.80 -21.91
N PHE A 275 15.01 8.85 -21.29
CA PHE A 275 13.57 9.14 -21.23
C PHE A 275 12.98 9.41 -22.62
N VAL A 276 13.67 10.20 -23.47
CA VAL A 276 13.23 10.46 -24.85
C VAL A 276 13.14 9.15 -25.65
N GLN A 277 14.07 8.23 -25.43
CA GLN A 277 14.07 6.92 -26.08
C GLN A 277 13.11 5.91 -25.43
N ARG A 278 12.54 6.23 -24.26
CA ARG A 278 11.73 5.32 -23.42
C ARG A 278 12.41 3.97 -23.18
N ASN A 279 13.73 3.98 -23.03
CA ASN A 279 14.54 2.76 -22.94
C ASN A 279 15.60 2.92 -21.85
N TRP A 280 15.48 2.12 -20.78
CA TRP A 280 16.43 2.14 -19.68
C TRP A 280 17.86 1.77 -20.11
N HIS A 281 18.02 0.83 -21.05
CA HIS A 281 19.35 0.41 -21.50
C HIS A 281 20.07 1.50 -22.29
N TYR A 282 19.34 2.49 -22.84
CA TYR A 282 19.94 3.65 -23.50
C TYR A 282 20.83 4.48 -22.57
N MET A 283 20.71 4.29 -21.24
CA MET A 283 21.59 4.91 -20.26
C MET A 283 23.08 4.71 -20.61
N THR A 284 23.47 3.51 -21.05
CA THR A 284 24.86 3.23 -21.45
C THR A 284 25.31 4.10 -22.61
N ILE A 285 24.44 4.29 -23.60
CA ILE A 285 24.71 5.11 -24.78
C ILE A 285 24.75 6.59 -24.41
N ALA A 286 23.82 7.06 -23.58
CA ALA A 286 23.83 8.43 -23.07
C ALA A 286 25.13 8.77 -22.31
N ARG A 287 25.71 7.81 -21.59
CA ARG A 287 27.02 7.99 -20.94
C ARG A 287 28.16 8.16 -21.96
N LEU A 288 28.12 7.42 -23.06
CA LEU A 288 29.09 7.58 -24.16
C LEU A 288 28.89 8.90 -24.91
N GLU A 289 27.65 9.32 -25.16
CA GLU A 289 27.32 10.63 -25.74
C GLU A 289 27.87 11.76 -24.88
N TYR A 290 27.67 11.68 -23.56
CA TYR A 290 28.23 12.65 -22.62
C TYR A 290 29.75 12.76 -22.77
N TYR A 291 30.47 11.63 -22.88
CA TYR A 291 31.91 11.67 -23.10
C TYR A 291 32.29 12.24 -24.48
N VAL A 292 31.51 12.00 -25.53
CA VAL A 292 31.74 12.61 -26.85
C VAL A 292 31.58 14.13 -26.80
N GLU A 293 30.61 14.63 -26.04
CA GLU A 293 30.35 16.07 -25.89
C GLU A 293 31.39 16.76 -25.01
N PHE A 294 31.73 16.18 -23.86
CA PHE A 294 32.52 16.85 -22.82
C PHE A 294 33.94 16.29 -22.60
N GLY A 295 34.26 15.13 -23.19
CA GLY A 295 35.60 14.55 -23.15
C GLY A 295 36.57 15.23 -24.12
N SER A 296 37.85 15.13 -23.78
CA SER A 296 38.99 15.76 -24.45
C SER A 296 39.84 14.79 -25.28
N VAL A 297 39.81 13.48 -24.98
CA VAL A 297 40.68 12.50 -25.65
C VAL A 297 40.04 11.94 -26.93
N ASP A 298 40.59 12.29 -28.10
CA ASP A 298 40.02 11.96 -29.41
C ASP A 298 39.92 10.46 -29.73
N SER A 299 40.86 9.64 -29.25
CA SER A 299 40.81 8.19 -29.45
C SER A 299 39.57 7.57 -28.77
N PHE A 300 39.28 7.99 -27.54
CA PHE A 300 38.08 7.56 -26.82
C PHE A 300 36.81 8.14 -27.44
N LYS A 301 36.81 9.40 -27.91
CA LYS A 301 35.66 9.98 -28.62
C LYS A 301 35.34 9.22 -29.90
N THR A 302 36.37 8.78 -30.63
CA THR A 302 36.21 7.98 -31.85
C THR A 302 35.61 6.61 -31.53
N ALA A 303 36.11 5.93 -30.48
CA ALA A 303 35.55 4.67 -30.01
C ALA A 303 34.08 4.82 -29.56
N CYS A 304 33.75 5.90 -28.83
CA CYS A 304 32.37 6.19 -28.43
C CYS A 304 31.46 6.38 -29.65
N ARG A 305 31.86 7.19 -30.64
CA ARG A 305 31.08 7.40 -31.87
C ARG A 305 30.86 6.10 -32.64
N HIS A 306 31.85 5.22 -32.70
CA HIS A 306 31.70 3.90 -33.31
C HIS A 306 30.61 3.08 -32.59
N PHE A 307 30.64 3.00 -31.27
CA PHE A 307 29.63 2.25 -30.50
C PHE A 307 28.24 2.89 -30.54
N ILE A 308 28.14 4.22 -30.54
CA ILE A 308 26.86 4.92 -30.70
C ILE A 308 26.23 4.58 -32.05
N ARG A 309 27.01 4.56 -33.14
CA ARG A 309 26.54 4.12 -34.47
C ARG A 309 26.10 2.65 -34.46
N GLN A 310 26.90 1.78 -33.87
CA GLN A 310 26.54 0.35 -33.75
C GLN A 310 25.23 0.15 -32.99
N TYR A 311 24.98 0.93 -31.94
CA TYR A 311 23.71 0.90 -31.22
C TYR A 311 22.56 1.42 -32.08
N ALA A 312 22.75 2.50 -32.84
CA ALA A 312 21.73 3.03 -33.74
C ALA A 312 21.27 2.00 -34.79
N GLU A 313 22.17 1.11 -35.23
CA GLU A 313 21.87 0.03 -36.18
C GLU A 313 21.17 -1.16 -35.52
N ASN A 314 21.58 -1.55 -34.31
CA ASN A 314 21.19 -2.84 -33.71
C ASN A 314 20.27 -2.72 -32.49
N ALA A 315 20.05 -1.51 -31.96
CA ALA A 315 19.29 -1.20 -30.74
C ALA A 315 19.64 -2.04 -29.51
N LYS A 316 20.89 -2.54 -29.44
CA LYS A 316 21.36 -3.45 -28.39
C LYS A 316 22.63 -2.92 -27.76
N VAL A 317 22.61 -2.86 -26.43
CA VAL A 317 23.81 -2.60 -25.63
C VAL A 317 24.60 -3.90 -25.49
N THR A 318 25.90 -3.83 -25.78
CA THR A 318 26.82 -4.99 -25.69
C THR A 318 27.82 -4.83 -24.54
N ASP A 319 28.42 -5.92 -24.07
CA ASP A 319 29.41 -5.87 -22.98
C ASP A 319 30.61 -4.94 -23.26
N PRO A 320 31.16 -4.86 -24.49
CA PRO A 320 32.17 -3.86 -24.82
C PRO A 320 31.71 -2.41 -24.60
N MET A 321 30.44 -2.09 -24.93
CA MET A 321 29.88 -0.75 -24.69
C MET A 321 29.80 -0.43 -23.20
N LEU A 322 29.36 -1.41 -22.39
CA LEU A 322 29.29 -1.27 -20.94
C LEU A 322 30.68 -1.03 -20.33
N ARG A 323 31.68 -1.83 -20.73
CA ARG A 323 33.07 -1.68 -20.25
C ARG A 323 33.66 -0.33 -20.60
N LEU A 324 33.44 0.15 -21.84
CA LEU A 324 33.92 1.47 -22.24
C LEU A 324 33.23 2.57 -21.42
N ALA A 325 31.90 2.54 -21.28
CA ALA A 325 31.18 3.53 -20.49
C ALA A 325 31.66 3.56 -19.03
N ASP A 326 31.92 2.40 -18.42
CA ASP A 326 32.43 2.23 -17.06
C ASP A 326 33.87 2.70 -16.87
N GLN A 327 34.68 2.68 -17.93
CA GLN A 327 36.02 3.27 -17.92
C GLN A 327 35.97 4.79 -18.01
N LEU A 328 35.07 5.32 -18.84
CA LEU A 328 35.08 6.74 -19.21
C LEU A 328 34.35 7.63 -18.21
N THR A 329 33.20 7.17 -17.70
CA THR A 329 32.27 8.01 -16.95
C THR A 329 31.69 7.29 -15.72
N PRO A 330 31.25 8.01 -14.68
CA PRO A 330 30.65 7.39 -13.49
C PRO A 330 29.41 6.54 -13.80
N LYS A 331 29.09 5.61 -12.90
CA LYS A 331 27.76 4.99 -12.89
C LYS A 331 26.71 6.01 -12.47
N ILE A 332 25.50 5.88 -13.00
CA ILE A 332 24.38 6.78 -12.72
C ILE A 332 23.81 6.50 -11.33
N HIS A 333 23.49 7.55 -10.58
CA HIS A 333 22.88 7.43 -9.26
C HIS A 333 21.41 7.00 -9.35
N LEU A 334 21.14 5.78 -8.91
CA LEU A 334 19.81 5.19 -8.93
C LEU A 334 18.88 5.80 -7.87
N VAL A 335 17.63 6.05 -8.25
CA VAL A 335 16.58 6.51 -7.32
C VAL A 335 15.62 5.36 -7.05
N THR A 336 15.65 4.84 -5.83
CA THR A 336 14.69 3.83 -5.33
C THR A 336 13.50 4.54 -4.68
N ASN A 337 12.29 4.00 -4.89
CA ASN A 337 11.10 4.41 -4.17
C ASN A 337 10.67 3.33 -3.18
N VAL A 338 10.33 3.72 -1.95
CA VAL A 338 9.56 2.91 -1.00
C VAL A 338 8.18 3.55 -0.89
N GLU A 339 7.13 2.79 -1.17
CA GLU A 339 5.78 3.32 -1.28
C GLU A 339 4.77 2.51 -0.47
N TYR A 340 3.93 3.20 0.29
CA TYR A 340 2.82 2.63 1.03
C TYR A 340 1.52 3.20 0.50
N GLN A 341 0.80 2.41 -0.29
CA GLN A 341 -0.56 2.69 -0.70
C GLN A 341 -1.51 2.27 0.42
N THR A 342 -2.20 3.23 1.01
CA THR A 342 -3.26 3.00 2.01
C THR A 342 -4.62 3.23 1.38
N MET A 343 -5.59 2.38 1.74
CA MET A 343 -6.98 2.48 1.26
C MET A 343 -7.92 2.79 2.43
N ARG A 344 -9.14 3.27 2.14
CA ARG A 344 -10.18 3.57 3.12
C ARG A 344 -10.46 2.39 4.05
N LYS A 345 -10.38 1.16 3.51
CA LYS A 345 -10.50 -0.09 4.28
C LYS A 345 -9.53 -0.17 5.46
N GLY A 346 -8.36 0.46 5.34
CA GLY A 346 -7.38 0.65 6.40
C GLY A 346 -7.61 1.94 7.19
N THR A 347 -7.68 3.09 6.52
CA THR A 347 -7.69 4.41 7.18
C THR A 347 -8.93 4.67 8.02
N LYS A 348 -10.07 3.99 7.73
CA LYS A 348 -11.29 4.08 8.55
C LYS A 348 -11.16 3.60 9.98
N SER A 349 -10.13 2.81 10.25
CA SER A 349 -9.82 2.39 11.61
C SER A 349 -8.91 3.37 12.35
N TYR A 350 -8.41 4.41 11.71
CA TYR A 350 -7.50 5.35 12.36
C TYR A 350 -8.31 6.31 13.24
N VAL A 351 -7.99 6.34 14.52
CA VAL A 351 -8.48 7.35 15.45
C VAL A 351 -7.60 8.58 15.24
N LEU A 352 -8.15 9.58 14.58
CA LEU A 352 -7.45 10.83 14.29
C LEU A 352 -7.44 11.67 15.56
N LEU A 353 -6.24 11.98 16.06
CA LEU A 353 -6.11 12.83 17.23
C LEU A 353 -6.42 14.28 16.81
N PRO A 354 -7.18 15.05 17.61
CA PRO A 354 -7.44 16.45 17.34
C PRO A 354 -6.20 17.27 17.68
N VAL A 355 -5.17 17.16 16.83
CA VAL A 355 -3.92 17.92 16.97
C VAL A 355 -4.19 19.42 16.83
N ARG A 356 -5.16 19.77 15.98
CA ARG A 356 -5.62 21.13 15.70
C ARG A 356 -7.13 21.16 15.70
N ASP A 357 -7.66 22.36 15.93
CA ASP A 357 -9.07 22.61 15.69
C ASP A 357 -9.32 22.90 14.20
N ASN A 358 -9.84 21.90 13.50
CA ASN A 358 -10.21 21.97 12.09
C ASN A 358 -11.73 22.14 11.89
N SER A 359 -12.48 22.46 12.95
CA SER A 359 -13.95 22.63 12.89
C SER A 359 -14.38 23.69 11.88
N ALA A 360 -13.56 24.73 11.67
CA ALA A 360 -13.80 25.79 10.68
C ALA A 360 -13.89 25.27 9.23
N TYR A 361 -13.35 24.07 8.94
CA TYR A 361 -13.40 23.47 7.61
C TYR A 361 -14.69 22.66 7.34
N GLY A 362 -15.62 22.59 8.30
CA GLY A 362 -16.94 21.98 8.14
C GLY A 362 -16.88 20.56 7.59
N VAL A 363 -17.54 20.31 6.45
CA VAL A 363 -17.59 19.00 5.77
C VAL A 363 -16.22 18.43 5.41
N CYS A 364 -15.18 19.28 5.33
CA CYS A 364 -13.80 18.91 5.03
C CYS A 364 -12.93 18.65 6.27
N GLN A 365 -13.44 18.88 7.49
CA GLN A 365 -12.69 18.75 8.75
C GLN A 365 -11.90 17.43 8.82
N ARG A 366 -12.56 16.32 8.48
CA ARG A 366 -11.96 14.98 8.54
C ARG A 366 -10.68 14.84 7.69
N VAL A 367 -10.65 15.46 6.52
CA VAL A 367 -9.46 15.39 5.64
C VAL A 367 -8.30 16.16 6.28
N TYR A 368 -8.56 17.34 6.83
CA TYR A 368 -7.54 18.12 7.54
C TYR A 368 -7.04 17.39 8.78
N ASP A 369 -7.93 16.82 9.60
CA ASP A 369 -7.56 16.00 10.75
C ASP A 369 -6.67 14.82 10.32
N TYR A 370 -6.98 14.19 9.18
CA TYR A 370 -6.19 13.09 8.64
C TYR A 370 -4.78 13.55 8.25
N LEU A 371 -4.67 14.71 7.57
CA LEU A 371 -3.39 15.29 7.15
C LEU A 371 -2.56 15.79 8.34
N ASP A 372 -3.18 16.31 9.40
CA ASP A 372 -2.48 16.67 10.64
C ASP A 372 -1.91 15.44 11.37
N ASN A 373 -2.57 14.28 11.24
CA ASN A 373 -2.10 13.01 11.78
C ASN A 373 -1.07 12.29 10.89
N HIS A 374 -0.64 12.90 9.79
CA HIS A 374 0.27 12.31 8.79
C HIS A 374 1.53 11.70 9.45
N GLN A 375 2.20 12.42 10.35
CA GLN A 375 3.40 11.91 11.02
C GLN A 375 3.13 10.62 11.81
N LEU A 376 1.99 10.50 12.49
CA LEU A 376 1.62 9.30 13.24
C LEU A 376 1.33 8.13 12.29
N ILE A 377 0.68 8.42 11.16
CA ILE A 377 0.36 7.44 10.13
C ILE A 377 1.65 6.85 9.54
N ILE A 378 2.60 7.67 9.09
CA ILE A 378 3.85 7.15 8.52
C ILE A 378 4.72 6.41 9.54
N ARG A 379 4.68 6.82 10.82
CA ARG A 379 5.35 6.08 11.90
C ARG A 379 4.77 4.67 12.05
N TYR A 380 3.46 4.56 12.04
CA TYR A 380 2.76 3.28 12.05
C TYR A 380 3.10 2.45 10.80
N LEU A 381 3.07 3.03 9.61
CA LEU A 381 3.39 2.33 8.36
C LEU A 381 4.83 1.80 8.34
N THR A 382 5.79 2.62 8.77
CA THR A 382 7.23 2.30 8.73
C THR A 382 7.73 1.49 9.94
N HIS A 383 6.89 1.24 10.93
CA HIS A 383 7.23 0.41 12.08
C HIS A 383 6.39 -0.86 12.18
N ASP A 384 5.07 -0.71 12.12
CA ASP A 384 4.09 -1.76 12.40
C ASP A 384 3.63 -2.52 11.15
N ILE A 385 3.62 -1.89 9.98
CA ILE A 385 3.22 -2.55 8.72
C ILE A 385 4.40 -3.27 8.08
N LEU A 386 5.49 -2.54 7.84
CA LEU A 386 6.75 -3.08 7.34
C LEU A 386 7.89 -2.28 7.96
N ARG A 387 8.92 -2.98 8.44
CA ARG A 387 10.22 -2.42 8.76
C ARG A 387 11.35 -3.35 8.33
N LEU A 388 12.51 -2.76 8.04
CA LEU A 388 13.74 -3.51 7.79
C LEU A 388 14.68 -3.35 8.98
N VAL A 389 15.09 -4.48 9.54
CA VAL A 389 16.01 -4.57 10.69
C VAL A 389 17.37 -5.09 10.26
N GLU A 390 18.35 -5.01 11.15
CA GLU A 390 19.67 -5.59 10.91
C GLU A 390 19.58 -7.10 10.60
N PRO A 391 20.36 -7.62 9.63
CA PRO A 391 20.28 -9.01 9.18
C PRO A 391 20.78 -10.02 10.22
N SER A 392 21.61 -9.57 11.16
CA SER A 392 22.14 -10.32 12.30
C SER A 392 21.86 -9.59 13.62
N GLY A 393 22.01 -10.29 14.75
CA GLY A 393 21.68 -9.76 16.09
C GLY A 393 20.81 -10.73 16.87
N ASP A 394 19.81 -10.20 17.59
CA ASP A 394 18.86 -10.98 18.40
C ASP A 394 18.22 -12.14 17.60
N VAL A 395 18.03 -13.30 18.23
CA VAL A 395 17.36 -14.47 17.64
C VAL A 395 15.93 -14.12 17.21
N ASN A 396 15.22 -13.35 18.03
CA ASN A 396 13.94 -12.77 17.68
C ASN A 396 14.14 -11.51 16.84
N LYS A 397 14.00 -11.68 15.52
CA LYS A 397 14.10 -10.62 14.52
C LYS A 397 13.29 -9.35 14.84
N SER A 398 12.14 -9.48 15.51
CA SER A 398 11.29 -8.33 15.84
C SER A 398 11.92 -7.36 16.85
N ARG A 399 12.93 -7.81 17.62
CA ARG A 399 13.67 -7.04 18.64
C ARG A 399 14.94 -6.39 18.10
N ARG A 400 15.35 -6.72 16.87
CA ARG A 400 16.53 -6.13 16.26
C ARG A 400 16.29 -4.66 15.94
N ASP A 401 17.36 -3.88 16.00
CA ASP A 401 17.34 -2.49 15.59
C ASP A 401 17.16 -2.37 14.06
N TYR A 402 16.67 -1.21 13.62
CA TYR A 402 16.49 -0.90 12.21
C TYR A 402 17.84 -0.91 11.48
N CYS A 403 17.84 -1.40 10.23
CA CYS A 403 19.03 -1.27 9.39
C CYS A 403 19.29 0.20 8.99
N GLY A 404 20.52 0.54 8.63
CA GLY A 404 20.92 1.92 8.30
C GLY A 404 20.04 2.60 7.22
N PHE A 405 19.62 1.85 6.19
CA PHE A 405 18.67 2.33 5.18
C PHE A 405 17.33 2.73 5.80
N TRP A 406 16.79 1.90 6.70
CA TRP A 406 15.50 2.12 7.32
C TRP A 406 15.52 3.22 8.39
N LYS A 407 16.63 3.34 9.14
CA LYS A 407 16.89 4.49 10.03
C LYS A 407 16.83 5.80 9.25
N SER A 408 17.52 5.85 8.12
CA SER A 408 17.56 7.02 7.25
C SER A 408 16.19 7.37 6.68
N LEU A 409 15.43 6.36 6.21
CA LEU A 409 14.04 6.52 5.76
C LEU A 409 13.14 7.15 6.82
N ARG A 410 13.19 6.64 8.06
CA ARG A 410 12.38 7.15 9.17
C ARG A 410 12.81 8.52 9.68
N SER A 411 14.07 8.89 9.46
CA SER A 411 14.61 10.21 9.78
C SER A 411 14.42 11.25 8.68
N ALA A 412 13.83 10.87 7.54
CA ALA A 412 13.64 11.76 6.41
C ALA A 412 12.88 13.03 6.82
N LYS A 413 13.35 14.18 6.33
CA LYS A 413 12.69 15.46 6.59
C LYS A 413 11.28 15.44 6.00
N LEU A 414 10.31 15.69 6.85
CA LEU A 414 8.90 15.81 6.49
C LEU A 414 8.64 17.28 6.11
N VAL A 415 8.27 17.52 4.86
CA VAL A 415 7.93 18.87 4.36
C VAL A 415 6.44 19.10 4.58
N ASP A 416 6.05 20.31 4.97
CA ASP A 416 4.66 20.72 5.23
C ASP A 416 3.88 19.88 6.25
N ILE A 417 4.61 19.24 7.18
CA ILE A 417 4.05 18.41 8.25
C ILE A 417 4.51 18.99 9.60
N HIS A 418 3.54 19.14 10.51
CA HIS A 418 3.83 19.63 11.85
C HIS A 418 4.46 18.54 12.70
N ARG A 419 5.50 18.91 13.46
CA ARG A 419 6.20 17.97 14.32
C ARG A 419 5.35 17.71 15.58
N LEU A 420 4.84 16.50 15.69
CA LEU A 420 4.10 16.00 16.83
C LEU A 420 5.03 15.46 17.92
N PRO A 421 4.64 15.53 19.20
CA PRO A 421 5.36 14.89 20.30
C PRO A 421 5.61 13.40 20.06
N ASP A 422 6.80 12.93 20.42
CA ASP A 422 7.22 11.54 20.17
C ASP A 422 6.43 10.49 20.96
N GLN A 423 5.80 10.90 22.05
CA GLN A 423 4.93 10.06 22.88
C GLN A 423 3.59 9.71 22.22
N LEU A 424 3.14 10.51 21.23
CA LEU A 424 1.88 10.24 20.55
C LEU A 424 2.02 9.05 19.60
N ARG A 425 1.02 8.17 19.63
CA ARG A 425 0.93 6.99 18.76
C ARG A 425 -0.42 6.97 18.08
N LEU A 426 -0.44 6.47 16.84
CA LEU A 426 -1.69 6.24 16.12
C LEU A 426 -2.48 5.13 16.82
N ILE A 427 -3.68 5.45 17.26
CA ILE A 427 -4.62 4.47 17.81
C ILE A 427 -5.51 3.97 16.68
N ARG A 428 -5.79 2.66 16.67
CA ARG A 428 -6.71 2.06 15.71
C ARG A 428 -7.95 1.53 16.42
N ASP A 429 -9.11 2.05 16.04
CA ASP A 429 -10.39 1.50 16.42
C ASP A 429 -10.84 0.47 15.38
N TYR A 430 -10.96 -0.78 15.83
CA TYR A 430 -11.49 -1.85 15.01
C TYR A 430 -12.93 -2.05 15.48
N ASN A 431 -13.88 -1.92 14.55
CA ASN A 431 -15.30 -2.19 14.79
C ASN A 431 -15.52 -3.66 15.20
N ARG A 432 -15.25 -3.97 16.48
CA ARG A 432 -15.14 -5.32 17.04
C ARG A 432 -16.49 -5.85 17.54
N ARG A 433 -17.41 -4.97 17.96
CA ARG A 433 -18.80 -5.35 18.32
C ARG A 433 -19.57 -5.95 17.14
N LEU A 434 -19.41 -5.37 15.95
CA LEU A 434 -20.02 -5.93 14.73
C LEU A 434 -19.39 -7.28 14.35
N ASN A 435 -18.09 -7.46 14.57
CA ASN A 435 -17.42 -8.74 14.30
C ASN A 435 -17.86 -9.84 15.29
N SER A 436 -18.05 -9.52 16.57
CA SER A 436 -18.56 -10.48 17.55
C SER A 436 -19.99 -10.89 17.23
N GLU A 437 -20.87 -9.95 16.85
CA GLU A 437 -22.25 -10.26 16.43
C GLU A 437 -22.29 -11.04 15.10
N ALA A 438 -21.46 -10.67 14.11
CA ALA A 438 -21.35 -11.41 12.86
C ALA A 438 -20.82 -12.84 13.07
N MET A 439 -19.87 -13.01 13.98
CA MET A 439 -19.38 -14.34 14.38
C MET A 439 -20.43 -15.14 15.12
N LYS A 440 -21.16 -14.53 16.06
CA LYS A 440 -22.29 -15.16 16.75
C LYS A 440 -23.31 -15.69 15.74
N ARG A 441 -23.71 -14.85 14.77
CA ARG A 441 -24.64 -15.25 13.70
C ARG A 441 -24.09 -16.39 12.82
N THR A 442 -22.80 -16.35 12.48
CA THR A 442 -22.17 -17.39 11.66
C THR A 442 -22.08 -18.72 12.42
N LEU A 443 -21.77 -18.68 13.72
CA LEU A 443 -21.75 -19.86 14.58
C LEU A 443 -23.13 -20.53 14.62
N LEU A 444 -24.18 -19.74 14.88
CA LEU A 444 -25.57 -20.22 14.89
C LEU A 444 -25.97 -20.86 13.56
N ASN A 445 -25.75 -20.16 12.44
CA ASN A 445 -26.09 -20.68 11.11
C ASN A 445 -25.34 -21.98 10.80
N LYS A 446 -24.07 -22.09 11.21
CA LYS A 446 -23.29 -23.31 11.01
C LYS A 446 -23.77 -24.46 11.87
N ALA A 447 -24.19 -24.21 13.10
CA ALA A 447 -24.77 -25.23 13.97
C ALA A 447 -26.08 -25.79 13.38
N VAL A 448 -26.98 -24.93 12.90
CA VAL A 448 -28.23 -25.35 12.22
C VAL A 448 -27.93 -26.18 10.98
N VAL A 449 -27.01 -25.72 10.12
CA VAL A 449 -26.62 -26.46 8.91
C VAL A 449 -25.99 -27.81 9.26
N TYR A 450 -25.19 -27.87 10.33
CA TYR A 450 -24.63 -29.13 10.84
C TYR A 450 -25.73 -30.08 11.36
N GLY A 451 -26.76 -29.55 12.03
CA GLY A 451 -27.96 -30.30 12.40
C GLY A 451 -28.63 -30.95 11.18
N PHE A 452 -28.82 -30.19 10.10
CA PHE A 452 -29.35 -30.75 8.85
C PHE A 452 -28.46 -31.84 8.24
N TYR A 453 -27.13 -31.69 8.30
CA TYR A 453 -26.21 -32.73 7.80
C TYR A 453 -26.25 -34.01 8.64
N THR A 454 -26.52 -33.92 9.94
CA THR A 454 -26.48 -35.07 10.85
C THR A 454 -27.83 -35.77 11.01
N LYS A 455 -28.94 -35.04 10.86
CA LYS A 455 -30.31 -35.53 11.10
C LYS A 455 -31.24 -35.42 9.90
N GLY A 456 -30.81 -34.79 8.80
CA GLY A 456 -31.70 -34.40 7.71
C GLY A 456 -32.56 -33.17 8.06
N ILE A 457 -33.46 -32.78 7.15
CA ILE A 457 -34.42 -31.69 7.40
C ILE A 457 -35.37 -32.12 8.52
N ASN A 458 -35.38 -31.37 9.63
CA ASN A 458 -36.13 -31.68 10.84
C ASN A 458 -36.69 -30.40 11.48
N ASP A 459 -37.57 -30.55 12.47
CA ASP A 459 -38.23 -29.46 13.20
C ASP A 459 -37.55 -29.12 14.55
N ASP A 460 -36.27 -29.49 14.72
CA ASP A 460 -35.55 -29.19 15.96
C ASP A 460 -35.38 -27.67 16.13
N SER A 461 -35.39 -27.23 17.39
CA SER A 461 -35.07 -25.84 17.71
C SER A 461 -33.59 -25.56 17.46
N VAL A 462 -33.27 -24.33 17.06
CA VAL A 462 -31.88 -23.84 16.88
C VAL A 462 -31.01 -24.08 18.12
N MET A 463 -31.60 -24.04 19.31
CA MET A 463 -30.90 -24.33 20.57
C MET A 463 -30.50 -25.80 20.69
N SER A 464 -31.36 -26.71 20.23
CA SER A 464 -31.07 -28.14 20.17
C SER A 464 -29.89 -28.41 19.22
N ASP A 465 -29.90 -27.82 18.03
CA ASP A 465 -28.80 -27.94 17.05
C ASP A 465 -27.47 -27.43 17.62
N CYS A 466 -27.50 -26.30 18.31
CA CYS A 466 -26.30 -25.72 18.93
C CYS A 466 -25.75 -26.61 20.05
N MET A 467 -26.62 -27.14 20.92
CA MET A 467 -26.20 -28.03 21.99
C MET A 467 -25.68 -29.36 21.45
N GLN A 468 -26.33 -29.91 20.43
CA GLN A 468 -25.88 -31.16 19.84
C GLN A 468 -24.52 -31.03 19.15
N ALA A 469 -24.28 -29.91 18.44
CA ALA A 469 -22.97 -29.64 17.85
C ALA A 469 -21.85 -29.57 18.91
N LEU A 470 -22.16 -29.13 20.13
CA LEU A 470 -21.22 -29.13 21.25
C LEU A 470 -21.06 -30.53 21.88
N LEU A 471 -22.15 -31.29 22.01
CA LEU A 471 -22.16 -32.63 22.61
C LEU A 471 -21.52 -33.70 21.72
N GLN A 472 -21.39 -33.47 20.41
CA GLN A 472 -20.73 -34.39 19.48
C GLN A 472 -19.21 -34.16 19.35
N LEU A 473 -18.63 -33.24 20.12
CA LEU A 473 -17.19 -33.04 20.16
C LEU A 473 -16.50 -34.25 20.82
N ASN A 474 -15.61 -34.91 20.08
CA ASN A 474 -14.74 -35.94 20.65
C ASN A 474 -13.39 -35.36 21.11
N ASP A 475 -12.56 -36.20 21.74
CA ASP A 475 -11.27 -35.80 22.30
C ASP A 475 -10.29 -35.25 21.23
N ASN A 476 -10.33 -35.76 20.00
CA ASN A 476 -9.51 -35.26 18.91
C ASN A 476 -9.94 -33.85 18.47
N ASP A 477 -11.26 -33.61 18.42
CA ASP A 477 -11.83 -32.29 18.11
C ASP A 477 -11.49 -31.26 19.19
N LEU A 478 -11.59 -31.65 20.47
CA LEU A 478 -11.18 -30.81 21.60
C LEU A 478 -9.69 -30.45 21.54
N LYS A 479 -8.82 -31.43 21.26
CA LYS A 479 -7.37 -31.20 21.13
C LYS A 479 -7.05 -30.27 19.95
N ASN A 480 -7.73 -30.43 18.83
CA ASN A 480 -7.60 -29.55 17.67
C ASN A 480 -8.12 -28.13 17.95
N ALA A 481 -9.26 -28.02 18.65
CA ALA A 481 -9.82 -26.74 19.09
C ALA A 481 -8.88 -26.01 20.06
N MET A 482 -8.24 -26.72 21.01
CA MET A 482 -7.24 -26.14 21.90
C MET A 482 -5.99 -25.66 21.15
N ARG A 483 -5.49 -26.44 20.18
CA ARG A 483 -4.39 -26.02 19.29
C ARG A 483 -4.76 -24.78 18.50
N TYR A 484 -5.97 -24.72 17.97
CA TYR A 484 -6.49 -23.57 17.26
C TYR A 484 -6.64 -22.33 18.17
N LYS A 485 -7.17 -22.49 19.39
CA LYS A 485 -7.25 -21.44 20.42
C LYS A 485 -5.88 -20.86 20.75
N ARG A 486 -4.88 -21.73 20.99
CA ARG A 486 -3.48 -21.32 21.22
C ARG A 486 -2.90 -20.58 20.01
N LYS A 487 -3.10 -21.10 18.79
CA LYS A 487 -2.67 -20.42 17.55
C LYS A 487 -3.31 -19.03 17.42
N LYS A 488 -4.61 -18.90 17.69
CA LYS A 488 -5.34 -17.63 17.62
C LYS A 488 -4.91 -16.65 18.71
N SER A 489 -4.68 -17.10 19.93
CA SER A 489 -4.16 -16.26 21.01
C SER A 489 -2.82 -15.58 20.67
N ARG A 490 -1.99 -16.22 19.84
CA ARG A 490 -0.73 -15.64 19.33
C ARG A 490 -0.92 -14.66 18.17
N GLN A 491 -2.05 -14.74 17.46
CA GLN A 491 -2.40 -13.85 16.35
C GLN A 491 -3.10 -12.57 16.83
N PHE A 492 -3.79 -12.63 17.97
CA PHE A 492 -4.49 -11.49 18.56
C PHE A 492 -3.58 -10.77 19.57
N ASN A 493 -3.62 -9.44 19.56
CA ASN A 493 -2.88 -8.61 20.50
C ASN A 493 -3.67 -8.48 21.82
N PRO A 494 -3.10 -8.80 23.00
CA PRO A 494 -3.80 -8.68 24.28
C PRO A 494 -4.32 -7.27 24.58
N ASN A 495 -3.54 -6.23 24.24
CA ASN A 495 -3.93 -4.84 24.42
C ASN A 495 -5.09 -4.43 23.49
N GLU A 496 -5.30 -5.20 22.41
CA GLU A 496 -6.44 -5.04 21.51
C GLU A 496 -7.73 -5.72 22.03
N LEU A 497 -7.66 -6.56 23.06
CA LEU A 497 -8.82 -7.28 23.62
C LEU A 497 -9.29 -6.73 24.98
N ALA A 498 -8.50 -5.87 25.62
CA ALA A 498 -8.70 -5.40 26.99
C ALA A 498 -10.04 -4.66 27.25
N GLY A 499 -10.62 -4.01 26.23
CA GLY A 499 -11.89 -3.26 26.37
C GLY A 499 -13.18 -4.07 26.13
N LEU A 500 -13.08 -5.39 25.90
CA LEU A 500 -14.21 -6.28 25.57
C LEU A 500 -14.48 -7.33 26.64
N ILE A 501 -13.76 -7.27 27.76
CA ILE A 501 -13.99 -8.17 28.89
C ILE A 501 -15.33 -7.73 29.50
N LYS A 502 -16.44 -8.35 29.06
CA LYS A 502 -17.56 -8.54 29.97
C LYS A 502 -17.01 -9.29 31.17
N ASP A 503 -17.39 -8.91 32.39
CA ASP A 503 -16.96 -9.64 33.58
C ASP A 503 -17.15 -11.14 33.31
N PRO A 504 -16.11 -11.96 33.55
CA PRO A 504 -16.20 -13.38 33.28
C PRO A 504 -17.22 -13.98 34.23
N GLU A 505 -18.49 -14.01 33.82
CA GLU A 505 -19.49 -14.86 34.43
C GLU A 505 -18.99 -16.30 34.23
N SER A 506 -18.46 -16.89 35.31
CA SER A 506 -18.12 -18.31 35.31
C SER A 506 -19.42 -19.09 35.29
N TYR A 507 -19.91 -19.42 34.10
CA TYR A 507 -21.02 -20.34 33.97
C TYR A 507 -20.55 -21.74 34.34
N ARG A 508 -21.00 -22.24 35.49
CA ARG A 508 -20.85 -23.66 35.84
C ARG A 508 -21.96 -24.41 35.13
N PHE A 509 -21.60 -25.13 34.07
CA PHE A 509 -22.53 -26.02 33.39
C PHE A 509 -22.50 -27.39 34.04
N VAL A 510 -23.69 -27.98 34.17
CA VAL A 510 -23.88 -29.28 34.78
C VAL A 510 -24.87 -30.05 33.89
N LEU A 511 -24.51 -31.26 33.48
CA LEU A 511 -25.39 -32.11 32.68
C LEU A 511 -26.24 -32.95 33.65
N LEU A 512 -27.56 -32.80 33.56
CA LEU A 512 -28.53 -33.62 34.30
C LEU A 512 -29.10 -34.67 33.35
N ASP A 513 -28.99 -35.94 33.71
CA ASP A 513 -29.79 -36.99 33.08
C ASP A 513 -31.20 -36.95 33.68
N PRO A 514 -32.24 -36.59 32.90
CA PRO A 514 -33.60 -36.46 33.42
C PRO A 514 -34.24 -37.80 33.83
N GLN A 515 -33.73 -38.93 33.31
CA GLN A 515 -34.28 -40.27 33.58
C GLN A 515 -33.67 -40.90 34.83
N THR A 516 -32.39 -40.65 35.07
CA THR A 516 -31.66 -41.24 36.21
C THR A 516 -31.43 -40.26 37.36
N GLY A 517 -31.59 -38.95 37.12
CA GLY A 517 -31.35 -37.90 38.10
C GLY A 517 -29.86 -37.64 38.36
N VAL A 518 -28.95 -38.29 37.62
CA VAL A 518 -27.50 -38.15 37.80
C VAL A 518 -27.03 -36.81 37.24
N ILE A 519 -26.18 -36.16 38.03
CA ILE A 519 -25.63 -34.83 37.79
C ILE A 519 -24.14 -34.98 37.47
N TYR A 520 -23.72 -34.59 36.26
CA TYR A 520 -22.33 -34.58 35.83
C TYR A 520 -21.81 -33.15 35.78
N ASP A 521 -20.89 -32.80 36.68
CA ASP A 521 -20.20 -31.51 36.68
C ASP A 521 -18.86 -31.56 35.91
N GLU A 522 -18.21 -30.40 35.71
CA GLU A 522 -16.94 -30.29 34.98
C GLU A 522 -15.82 -31.16 35.59
N ASP A 523 -15.77 -31.32 36.92
CA ASP A 523 -14.77 -32.14 37.61
C ASP A 523 -15.04 -33.64 37.38
N THR A 524 -16.31 -34.03 37.33
CA THR A 524 -16.76 -35.39 37.02
C THR A 524 -16.41 -35.76 35.56
N ILE A 525 -16.62 -34.84 34.61
CA ILE A 525 -16.28 -35.03 33.19
C ILE A 525 -14.76 -35.17 32.99
N LEU A 526 -13.96 -34.36 33.70
CA LEU A 526 -12.49 -34.48 33.68
C LEU A 526 -12.00 -35.79 34.31
N SER A 527 -12.68 -36.29 35.35
CA SER A 527 -12.34 -37.56 35.99
C SER A 527 -12.64 -38.77 35.12
N LEU A 528 -13.75 -38.75 34.36
CA LEU A 528 -14.10 -39.80 33.39
C LEU A 528 -13.11 -39.86 32.22
N GLN A 529 -12.63 -38.71 31.73
CA GLN A 529 -11.57 -38.66 30.70
C GLN A 529 -10.23 -39.24 31.18
N ASN A 530 -9.91 -39.11 32.47
CA ASN A 530 -8.70 -39.70 33.04
C ASN A 530 -8.81 -41.23 33.22
N GLN A 531 -10.00 -41.77 33.51
CA GLN A 531 -10.21 -43.22 33.63
C GLN A 531 -10.02 -43.96 32.29
N TYR A 532 -10.46 -43.39 31.17
CA TYR A 532 -10.21 -43.97 29.83
C TYR A 532 -8.72 -43.99 29.45
N GLY A 533 -7.90 -43.10 30.02
CA GLY A 533 -6.44 -43.10 29.82
C GLY A 533 -5.68 -44.16 30.63
N GLU A 534 -6.22 -44.60 31.76
CA GLU A 534 -5.64 -45.69 32.56
C GLU A 534 -5.97 -47.08 31.98
N ASP A 535 -7.18 -47.27 31.44
CA ASP A 535 -7.56 -48.53 30.78
C ASP A 535 -6.74 -48.81 29.49
N GLU A 536 -6.32 -47.76 28.77
CA GLU A 536 -5.43 -47.89 27.61
C GLU A 536 -3.98 -48.26 28.01
N LYS A 537 -3.55 -47.87 29.22
CA LYS A 537 -2.25 -48.28 29.80
C LYS A 537 -2.29 -49.73 30.28
N ILE A 538 -3.37 -50.14 30.94
CA ILE A 538 -3.56 -51.52 31.42
C ILE A 538 -3.72 -52.50 30.25
N ARG A 539 -4.32 -52.10 29.12
CA ARG A 539 -4.32 -52.90 27.89
C ARG A 539 -2.93 -53.06 27.28
N LYS A 540 -2.12 -51.99 27.23
CA LYS A 540 -0.74 -52.07 26.70
C LYS A 540 0.22 -52.88 27.59
N GLU A 541 -0.02 -52.93 28.89
CA GLU A 541 0.76 -53.79 29.80
C GLU A 541 0.35 -55.27 29.71
N ARG A 542 -0.91 -55.58 29.35
CA ARG A 542 -1.36 -56.97 29.10
C ARG A 542 -1.00 -57.51 27.70
N ASP A 543 -0.90 -56.64 26.71
CA ASP A 543 -0.54 -57.01 25.33
C ASP A 543 0.99 -57.04 25.10
N GLY A 544 1.80 -56.72 26.12
CA GLY A 544 3.27 -56.68 26.06
C GLY A 544 3.99 -57.93 26.60
N GLU A 545 3.27 -58.96 27.06
CA GLU A 545 3.84 -60.18 27.67
C GLU A 545 3.83 -61.43 26.76
N ASN A 546 3.50 -61.29 25.46
CA ASN A 546 3.39 -62.43 24.53
C ASN A 546 4.14 -62.23 23.20
N ASP A 547 5.40 -61.79 23.22
CA ASP A 547 6.28 -61.84 22.03
C ASP A 547 7.77 -62.05 22.41
N GLU A 548 8.04 -62.99 23.31
CA GLU A 548 9.33 -63.69 23.39
C GLU A 548 9.12 -65.18 23.05
N ASP A 549 9.00 -65.49 21.75
CA ASP A 549 9.44 -66.74 21.12
C ASP A 549 9.03 -66.78 19.63
N LYS A 550 9.89 -66.23 18.75
CA LYS A 550 10.29 -66.79 17.43
C LYS A 550 11.07 -65.80 16.56
#